data_AF-A0A6P1EB53-F1
#
_entry.id   AF-A0A6P1EB53-F1
#
_cell.length_a   1.000
_cell.length_b   1.000
_cell.length_c   1.000
_cell.angle_alpha   90.00
_cell.angle_beta   90.00
_cell.angle_gamma   90.00
#
_symmetry.space_group_name_H-M   'P 1'
#
loop_
_entity.id
_entity.type
_entity.pdbx_description
1 polymer ?
#
loop_
_entity_poly.entity_id
_entity_poly.type
_entity_poly.pdbx_seq_one_letter_code
_entity_poly.pdbx_strand_id
1 'polypeptide(L)'
;MENATRIEVPFLGLGLDDLIIYAVPLPDNQIRLTDDGGTLNTETITPTKRTILVQQIQRYGLRLENDEIMVEAGSDRFPEKSQQMIEGLILINIFVLQQ
;
A
#
# COMPACT_ATOMS: atom_id res chain seq x y z
N MET A 1 -10.65 0.43 11.37
CA MET A 1 -11.22 1.27 10.30
C MET A 1 -12.72 1.01 10.22
N GLU A 2 -13.57 1.97 10.58
CA GLU A 2 -15.02 1.85 10.37
C GLU A 2 -15.35 2.18 8.89
N ASN A 3 -16.26 1.46 8.25
CA ASN A 3 -16.68 1.61 6.83
C ASN A 3 -15.64 1.31 5.73
N ALA A 4 -14.57 0.56 6.01
CA ALA A 4 -13.64 0.10 4.98
C ALA A 4 -14.15 -1.18 4.29
N THR A 5 -13.97 -1.28 2.97
CA THR A 5 -14.10 -2.53 2.23
C THR A 5 -12.74 -3.20 2.11
N ARG A 6 -12.62 -4.45 2.55
CA ARG A 6 -11.39 -5.24 2.44
C ARG A 6 -11.30 -5.88 1.06
N ILE A 7 -10.16 -5.70 0.41
CA ILE A 7 -9.81 -6.27 -0.89
C ILE A 7 -8.65 -7.24 -0.66
N GLU A 8 -8.92 -8.53 -0.82
CA GLU A 8 -7.89 -9.57 -0.80
C GLU A 8 -7.23 -9.65 -2.17
N VAL A 9 -5.91 -9.47 -2.19
CA VAL A 9 -5.10 -9.70 -3.39
C VAL A 9 -4.48 -11.08 -3.24
N PRO A 10 -4.62 -11.99 -4.23
CA PRO A 10 -4.08 -13.35 -4.16
C PRO A 10 -2.55 -13.34 -4.40
N PHE A 11 -1.83 -12.62 -3.54
CA PHE A 11 -0.39 -12.48 -3.52
C PHE A 11 0.08 -12.67 -2.07
N LEU A 12 0.96 -13.64 -1.86
CA LEU A 12 1.58 -13.89 -0.56
C LEU A 12 2.65 -12.85 -0.30
N GLY A 13 2.41 -11.98 0.68
CA GLY A 13 3.33 -10.93 1.11
C GLY A 13 4.38 -11.41 2.13
N LEU A 14 5.07 -10.43 2.72
CA LEU A 14 5.95 -10.61 3.87
C LEU A 14 5.19 -11.35 4.99
N GLY A 15 5.79 -12.41 5.53
CA GLY A 15 5.17 -13.21 6.60
C GLY A 15 4.24 -14.33 6.15
N LEU A 16 4.08 -14.57 4.84
CA LEU A 16 3.15 -15.55 4.24
C LEU A 16 1.66 -15.21 4.44
N ASP A 17 1.36 -13.95 4.75
CA ASP A 17 -0.02 -13.45 4.79
C ASP A 17 -0.42 -12.88 3.42
N ASP A 18 -1.72 -12.92 3.13
CA ASP A 18 -2.26 -12.32 1.92
C ASP A 18 -2.03 -10.80 1.93
N LEU A 19 -1.68 -10.24 0.78
CA LEU A 19 -1.64 -8.79 0.62
C LEU A 19 -3.07 -8.23 0.71
N ILE A 20 -3.33 -7.44 1.75
CA ILE A 20 -4.63 -6.85 2.02
C ILE A 20 -4.62 -5.36 1.71
N ILE A 21 -5.63 -4.92 0.96
CA ILE A 21 -5.89 -3.49 0.70
C ILE A 21 -7.24 -3.14 1.31
N TYR A 22 -7.34 -1.97 1.92
CA TYR A 22 -8.58 -1.39 2.43
C TYR A 22 -9.01 -0.24 1.55
N ALA A 23 -10.22 -0.32 1.01
CA ALA A 23 -10.89 0.78 0.34
C ALA A 23 -11.77 1.53 1.33
N VAL A 24 -11.37 2.75 1.68
CA VAL A 24 -12.05 3.63 2.62
C VAL A 24 -12.77 4.74 1.82
N PRO A 25 -14.10 4.82 1.86
CA PRO A 25 -14.82 5.92 1.22
C PRO A 25 -14.50 7.24 1.93
N LEU A 26 -14.24 8.28 1.15
CA LEU A 26 -14.02 9.64 1.59
C LEU A 26 -15.18 10.54 1.08
N PRO A 27 -15.30 11.78 1.58
CA PRO A 27 -16.19 12.78 0.99
C PRO A 27 -15.92 13.00 -0.51
N ASP A 28 -16.89 13.61 -1.21
CA ASP A 28 -16.80 13.99 -2.63
C ASP A 28 -16.56 12.81 -3.60
N ASN A 29 -17.13 11.64 -3.31
CA ASN A 29 -16.98 10.41 -4.11
C ASN A 29 -15.52 9.99 -4.34
N GLN A 30 -14.65 10.33 -3.40
CA GLN A 30 -13.29 9.84 -3.36
C GLN A 30 -13.20 8.55 -2.56
N ILE A 31 -12.22 7.73 -2.92
CA ILE A 31 -11.92 6.48 -2.25
C ILE A 31 -10.42 6.50 -1.97
N ARG A 32 -10.06 6.24 -0.71
CA ARG A 32 -8.68 5.97 -0.32
C ARG A 32 -8.45 4.47 -0.34
N LEU A 33 -7.40 4.05 -1.03
CA LEU A 33 -6.84 2.72 -0.92
C LEU A 33 -5.66 2.81 0.04
N THR A 34 -5.60 1.92 1.02
CA THR A 34 -4.54 1.89 2.03
C THR A 34 -4.21 0.45 2.43
N ASP A 35 -3.00 0.19 2.94
CA ASP A 35 -2.70 -1.06 3.65
C ASP A 35 -2.98 -0.92 5.16
N ASP A 36 -2.57 -1.90 5.96
CA ASP A 36 -2.68 -1.85 7.44
C ASP A 36 -1.40 -1.35 8.13
N GLY A 37 -0.44 -0.83 7.35
CA GLY A 37 0.89 -0.44 7.82
C GLY A 37 1.82 -1.61 8.14
N GLY A 38 1.37 -2.86 7.99
CA GLY A 38 2.18 -4.06 8.18
C GLY A 38 3.34 -4.16 7.18
N THR A 39 3.15 -3.63 5.97
CA THR A 39 4.13 -3.71 4.87
C THR A 39 5.50 -3.12 5.24
N LEU A 40 5.52 -2.04 6.03
CA LEU A 40 6.76 -1.39 6.47
C LEU A 40 7.13 -1.68 7.92
N ASN A 41 6.28 -2.41 8.65
CA ASN A 41 6.50 -2.76 10.05
C ASN A 41 7.26 -4.07 10.17
N THR A 42 8.53 -4.07 9.73
CA THR A 42 9.40 -5.25 9.85
C THR A 42 10.74 -4.88 10.48
N GLU A 43 11.26 -5.76 11.34
CA GLU A 43 12.58 -5.60 11.97
C GLU A 43 13.75 -5.56 10.96
N THR A 44 13.49 -5.94 9.70
CA THR A 44 14.50 -6.00 8.64
C THR A 44 14.71 -4.65 7.93
N ILE A 45 13.82 -3.66 8.17
CA ILE A 45 13.90 -2.35 7.54
C ILE A 45 14.81 -1.43 8.35
N THR A 46 16.04 -1.27 7.88
CA THR A 46 16.98 -0.27 8.43
C THR A 46 16.56 1.16 8.05
N PRO A 47 17.04 2.20 8.76
CA PRO A 47 16.75 3.60 8.41
C PRO A 47 17.11 3.97 6.96
N THR A 48 18.20 3.38 6.44
CA THR A 48 18.63 3.55 5.05
C THR A 48 17.64 2.89 4.09
N LYS A 49 17.24 1.63 4.35
CA LYS A 49 16.21 0.94 3.54
C LYS A 49 14.89 1.71 3.57
N ARG A 50 14.49 2.25 4.72
CA ARG A 50 13.28 3.09 4.86
C ARG A 50 13.32 4.33 3.98
N THR A 51 14.44 5.04 3.94
CA THR A 51 14.61 6.21 3.06
C THR A 51 14.42 5.85 1.58
N ILE A 52 15.00 4.72 1.14
CA ILE A 52 14.86 4.25 -0.24
C ILE A 52 13.41 3.85 -0.53
N LEU A 53 12.77 3.11 0.39
CA LEU A 53 11.38 2.68 0.27
C LEU A 53 10.42 3.86 0.13
N VAL A 54 10.58 4.92 0.95
CA VAL A 54 9.78 6.15 0.83
C VAL A 54 9.92 6.77 -0.56
N GLN A 55 11.13 6.80 -1.12
CA GLN A 55 11.35 7.30 -2.48
C GLN A 55 10.67 6.39 -3.53
N GLN A 56 10.68 5.07 -3.36
CA GLN A 56 9.98 4.16 -4.26
C GLN A 56 8.46 4.34 -4.20
N ILE A 57 7.88 4.38 -3.00
CA ILE A 57 6.45 4.65 -2.76
C ILE A 57 6.01 5.89 -3.55
N GLN A 58 6.76 6.98 -3.41
CA GLN A 58 6.48 8.24 -4.12
C GLN A 58 6.62 8.12 -5.65
N ARG A 59 7.60 7.35 -6.15
CA ARG A 59 7.77 7.10 -7.59
C ARG A 59 6.61 6.33 -8.20
N TYR A 60 5.98 5.44 -7.43
CA TYR A 60 4.76 4.76 -7.83
C TYR A 60 3.51 5.62 -7.62
N GLY A 61 3.63 6.90 -7.30
CA GLY A 61 2.49 7.81 -7.08
C GLY A 61 1.66 7.45 -5.85
N LEU A 62 2.23 6.67 -4.93
CA LEU A 62 1.67 6.35 -3.63
C LEU A 62 2.22 7.33 -2.58
N ARG A 63 1.57 7.39 -1.43
CA ARG A 63 1.98 8.20 -0.28
C ARG A 63 2.18 7.30 0.93
N LEU A 64 3.06 7.73 1.84
CA LEU A 64 3.23 7.10 3.14
C LEU A 64 2.72 8.09 4.20
N GLU A 65 1.69 7.70 4.96
CA GLU A 65 1.17 8.48 6.08
C GLU A 65 0.91 7.55 7.25
N ASN A 66 1.43 7.88 8.45
CA ASN A 66 1.29 7.06 9.66
C ASN A 66 1.69 5.58 9.47
N ASP A 67 2.77 5.35 8.72
CA ASP A 67 3.28 4.03 8.33
C ASP A 67 2.36 3.21 7.40
N GLU A 68 1.24 3.78 6.95
CA GLU A 68 0.37 3.18 5.93
C GLU A 68 0.68 3.73 4.53
N ILE A 69 0.73 2.83 3.55
CA ILE A 69 0.90 3.15 2.14
C ILE A 69 -0.48 3.39 1.55
N MET A 70 -0.69 4.53 0.90
CA MET A 70 -2.00 4.90 0.39
C MET A 70 -2.01 5.64 -0.94
N VAL A 71 -3.16 5.59 -1.60
CA VAL A 71 -3.49 6.38 -2.78
C VAL A 71 -4.96 6.76 -2.75
N GLU A 72 -5.29 7.94 -3.27
CA GLU A 72 -6.66 8.41 -3.40
C GLU A 72 -7.09 8.38 -4.87
N ALA A 73 -8.35 8.02 -5.07
CA ALA A 73 -8.97 7.89 -6.37
C ALA A 73 -10.36 8.50 -6.35
N GLY A 74 -10.71 9.27 -7.38
CA GLY A 74 -12.11 9.44 -7.74
C GLY A 74 -12.68 8.13 -8.25
N SER A 75 -14.00 7.95 -8.14
CA SER A 75 -14.70 6.76 -8.66
C SER A 75 -14.38 6.44 -10.14
N ASP A 76 -14.11 7.46 -10.95
CA ASP A 76 -13.75 7.35 -12.38
C ASP A 76 -12.35 6.77 -12.62
N ARG A 77 -11.44 6.89 -11.65
CA ARG A 77 -10.05 6.41 -11.73
C ARG A 77 -9.75 5.27 -10.76
N PHE A 78 -10.75 4.76 -10.08
CA PHE A 78 -10.59 3.67 -9.11
C PHE A 78 -9.84 2.45 -9.68
N PRO A 79 -10.13 1.95 -10.91
CA PRO A 79 -9.39 0.82 -11.46
C PRO A 79 -7.89 1.09 -11.64
N GLU A 80 -7.53 2.26 -12.18
CA GLU A 80 -6.14 2.69 -12.40
C GLU A 80 -5.38 2.79 -11.06
N LYS A 81 -6.00 3.45 -10.07
CA LYS A 81 -5.40 3.62 -8.75
C LYS A 81 -5.30 2.31 -7.97
N SER A 82 -6.24 1.39 -8.16
CA SER A 82 -6.18 0.05 -7.58
C SER A 82 -5.00 -0.74 -8.13
N GLN A 83 -4.80 -0.71 -9.45
CA GLN A 83 -3.64 -1.36 -10.06
C GLN A 83 -2.33 -0.71 -9.59
N GLN A 84 -2.28 0.62 -9.52
CA GLN A 84 -1.12 1.36 -8.99
C GLN A 84 -0.77 0.96 -7.55
N MET A 85 -1.79 0.80 -6.69
CA MET A 85 -1.62 0.34 -5.31
C MET A 85 -1.07 -1.09 -5.26
N ILE A 86 -1.66 -2.02 -6.02
CA ILE A 86 -1.25 -3.43 -6.05
C ILE A 86 0.21 -3.55 -6.52
N GLU A 87 0.55 -2.91 -7.64
CA GLU A 87 1.92 -2.96 -8.19
C GLU A 87 2.95 -2.38 -7.21
N GLY A 88 2.64 -1.23 -6.60
CA GLY A 88 3.52 -0.62 -5.62
C GLY A 88 3.76 -1.50 -4.39
N LEU A 89 2.69 -2.08 -3.83
CA LEU A 89 2.79 -2.97 -2.68
C LEU A 89 3.58 -4.25 -2.97
N ILE A 90 3.38 -4.87 -4.14
CA ILE A 90 4.14 -6.06 -4.56
C ILE A 90 5.63 -5.73 -4.67
N LEU A 91 5.97 -4.60 -5.31
CA LEU A 91 7.36 -4.21 -5.51
C LEU A 91 8.06 -3.83 -4.20
N ILE A 92 7.34 -3.19 -3.27
CA ILE A 92 7.83 -2.91 -1.92
C ILE A 92 8.07 -4.20 -1.16
N ASN A 93 7.13 -5.15 -1.19
CA ASN A 93 7.30 -6.48 -0.57
C ASN A 93 8.55 -7.20 -1.11
N ILE A 94 8.74 -7.21 -2.43
CA ILE A 94 9.94 -7.80 -3.06
C ILE A 94 11.21 -7.08 -2.59
N PHE A 95 11.20 -5.74 -2.55
CA PHE A 95 12.36 -4.96 -2.11
C PHE A 95 12.73 -5.25 -0.65
N VAL A 96 11.75 -5.36 0.24
CA VAL A 96 11.98 -5.68 1.66
C VAL A 96 12.54 -7.10 1.82
N LEU A 97 12.05 -8.07 1.02
CA LEU A 97 12.53 -9.46 1.04
C LEU A 97 13.94 -9.65 0.47
N GLN A 98 14.41 -8.73 -0.38
CA GLN A 98 15.76 -8.77 -0.93
C GLN A 98 16.78 -8.29 0.13
N GLN A 99 17.68 -9.20 0.52
CA GLN A 99 18.69 -8.97 1.56
C GLN A 99 19.67 -7.86 1.18
#